data_AF-A0AAW2AW90-F1
#
_entry.id   AF-A0AAW2AW90-F1
#
_cell.length_a   1.000
_cell.length_b   1.000
_cell.length_c   1.000
_cell.angle_alpha   90.00
_cell.angle_beta   90.00
_cell.angle_gamma   90.00
#
_symmetry.space_group_name_H-M   'P 1'
#
loop_
_entity.id
_entity.type
_entity.pdbx_description
1 polymer ?
#
loop_
_entity_poly.entity_id
_entity_poly.type
_entity_poly.pdbx_seq_one_letter_code
_entity_poly.pdbx_strand_id
1 'polypeptide(L)'
;MQFLMDQDMQVSALITDRNRQVAKWVREEMCSEGTRHFFDVWHIGKSIQKALDAAAKERDCEDLKLWRPAIINHLYWTAASTPTGDPDEMEAKWQSMINHVQDIHEHSTPAFTSCAHPPLEGETRSGSPAATKLESVAARKALVKDIRQLSPQHQTFSLEAYHSLILHFAPKHTGFSFLGMYSRLLLAALHFNSNGNRDVARTSEGEARYAVRYPRFRKGGWVVHPIKKKPSYGYATNLMVSLVEEYCKSPQALQESSAVLSSAAPPPLTSSLQKVAKDEAVSLHLARHSRFNI
;
A
#
# COMPACT_ATOMS: atom_id res chain seq x y z
N MET A 1 -5.94 4.27 -16.91
CA MET A 1 -4.77 4.43 -17.78
C MET A 1 -5.08 5.31 -18.98
N GLN A 2 -6.18 5.07 -19.71
CA GLN A 2 -6.61 5.92 -20.84
C GLN A 2 -6.52 7.42 -20.54
N PHE A 3 -7.08 7.88 -19.42
CA PHE A 3 -6.96 9.28 -19.01
C PHE A 3 -5.51 9.81 -18.97
N LEU A 4 -4.55 9.03 -18.47
CA LEU A 4 -3.14 9.46 -18.43
C LEU A 4 -2.54 9.51 -19.82
N MET A 5 -2.86 8.53 -20.67
CA MET A 5 -2.44 8.49 -22.07
C MET A 5 -3.01 9.66 -22.86
N ASP A 6 -4.28 9.99 -22.66
CA ASP A 6 -4.96 11.14 -23.27
C ASP A 6 -4.39 12.49 -22.83
N GLN A 7 -3.56 12.50 -21.78
CA GLN A 7 -2.85 13.68 -21.28
C GLN A 7 -1.35 13.62 -21.59
N ASP A 8 -0.93 12.74 -22.50
CA ASP A 8 0.47 12.50 -22.88
C ASP A 8 1.39 12.17 -21.68
N MET A 9 0.83 11.55 -20.64
CA MET A 9 1.57 11.15 -19.45
C MET A 9 2.00 9.68 -19.53
N GLN A 10 3.31 9.43 -19.64
CA GLN A 10 3.88 8.09 -19.56
C GLN A 10 4.07 7.64 -18.11
N VAL A 11 3.59 6.44 -17.79
CA VAL A 11 3.79 5.83 -16.46
C VAL A 11 5.12 5.07 -16.45
N SER A 12 6.14 5.66 -15.81
CA SER A 12 7.48 5.04 -15.75
C SER A 12 7.57 3.87 -14.76
N ALA A 13 6.74 3.88 -13.71
CA ALA A 13 6.66 2.82 -12.72
C ALA A 13 5.24 2.69 -12.15
N LEU A 14 4.84 1.45 -11.88
CA LEU A 14 3.58 1.12 -11.24
C LEU A 14 3.82 0.16 -10.07
N ILE A 15 3.25 0.49 -8.91
CA ILE A 15 3.36 -0.31 -7.69
C ILE A 15 1.98 -0.86 -7.34
N THR A 16 1.90 -2.17 -7.12
CA THR A 16 0.63 -2.83 -6.81
C THR A 16 0.74 -3.81 -5.67
N ASP A 17 -0.41 -4.22 -5.15
CA ASP A 17 -0.52 -5.43 -4.34
C ASP A 17 -0.13 -6.68 -5.14
N ARG A 18 0.04 -7.80 -4.44
CA ARG A 18 0.35 -9.11 -5.01
C ARG A 18 -0.87 -9.82 -5.63
N ASN A 19 -1.55 -9.16 -6.57
CA ASN A 19 -2.65 -9.75 -7.33
C ASN A 19 -2.14 -10.30 -8.67
N ARG A 20 -2.32 -11.61 -8.90
CA ARG A 20 -1.82 -12.29 -10.12
C ARG A 20 -2.47 -11.79 -11.41
N GLN A 21 -3.75 -11.43 -11.38
CA GLN A 21 -4.46 -10.93 -12.56
C GLN A 21 -3.97 -9.52 -12.91
N VAL A 22 -3.80 -8.66 -11.90
CA VAL A 22 -3.23 -7.32 -12.07
C VAL A 22 -1.80 -7.42 -12.58
N ALA A 23 -0.94 -8.22 -11.96
CA ALA A 23 0.44 -8.39 -12.40
C ALA A 23 0.56 -8.98 -13.82
N LYS A 24 -0.39 -9.83 -14.23
CA LYS A 24 -0.48 -10.32 -15.61
C LYS A 24 -0.81 -9.18 -16.56
N TRP A 25 -1.86 -8.42 -16.26
CA TRP A 25 -2.31 -7.29 -17.07
C TRP A 25 -1.22 -6.21 -17.22
N VAL A 26 -0.56 -5.81 -16.12
CA VAL A 26 0.53 -4.82 -16.19
C VAL A 26 1.68 -5.31 -17.09
N ARG A 27 2.04 -6.59 -16.98
CA ARG A 27 3.10 -7.18 -17.82
C ARG A 27 2.75 -7.16 -19.31
N GLU A 28 1.50 -7.46 -19.64
CA GLU A 28 1.05 -7.61 -21.03
C GLU A 28 0.76 -6.25 -21.69
N GLU A 29 0.17 -5.32 -20.93
CA GLU A 29 -0.33 -4.05 -21.49
C GLU A 29 0.58 -2.84 -21.23
N MET A 30 1.41 -2.87 -20.17
CA MET A 30 2.14 -1.66 -19.73
C MET A 30 3.66 -1.81 -19.77
N CYS A 31 4.19 -3.01 -19.48
CA CYS A 31 5.63 -3.23 -19.54
C CYS A 31 6.17 -3.13 -20.97
N SER A 32 5.36 -3.48 -21.97
CA SER A 32 5.66 -3.26 -23.40
C SER A 32 5.86 -1.78 -23.74
N GLU A 33 5.20 -0.88 -23.01
CA GLU A 33 5.31 0.59 -23.15
C GLU A 33 6.41 1.20 -22.25
N GLY A 34 7.24 0.36 -21.62
CA GLY A 34 8.35 0.78 -20.76
C GLY A 34 7.99 0.99 -19.28
N THR A 35 6.77 0.64 -18.84
CA THR A 35 6.41 0.70 -17.43
C THR A 35 7.17 -0.35 -16.62
N ARG A 36 7.85 0.05 -15.54
CA ARG A 36 8.40 -0.89 -14.55
C ARG A 36 7.34 -1.27 -13.52
N HIS A 37 7.14 -2.57 -13.32
CA HIS A 37 6.17 -3.08 -12.34
C HIS A 37 6.86 -3.51 -11.05
N PHE A 38 6.37 -3.02 -9.92
CA PHE A 38 6.84 -3.35 -8.58
C PHE A 38 5.69 -3.80 -7.67
N PHE A 39 6.04 -4.55 -6.63
CA PHE A 39 5.16 -4.92 -5.54
C PHE A 39 5.39 -4.04 -4.31
N ASP A 40 4.31 -3.77 -3.61
CA ASP A 40 4.37 -3.18 -2.28
C ASP A 40 5.09 -4.15 -1.31
N VAL A 41 6.12 -3.63 -0.63
CA VAL A 41 7.01 -4.38 0.25
C VAL A 41 6.29 -4.90 1.48
N TRP A 42 5.31 -4.15 1.99
CA TRP A 42 4.54 -4.52 3.18
C TRP A 42 3.76 -5.82 2.96
N HIS A 43 3.15 -6.00 1.79
CA HIS A 43 2.40 -7.22 1.48
C HIS A 43 3.31 -8.46 1.43
N ILE A 44 4.52 -8.31 0.89
CA ILE A 44 5.54 -9.38 0.88
C ILE A 44 6.01 -9.66 2.31
N GLY A 45 6.38 -8.62 3.07
CA GLY A 45 6.83 -8.75 4.45
C GLY A 45 5.80 -9.43 5.35
N LYS A 46 4.51 -9.09 5.21
CA LYS A 46 3.42 -9.75 5.93
C LYS A 46 3.29 -11.23 5.58
N SER A 47 3.51 -11.60 4.31
CA SER A 47 3.52 -13.00 3.88
C SER A 47 4.71 -13.77 4.46
N ILE A 48 5.89 -13.18 4.48
CA ILE A 48 7.10 -13.77 5.08
C ILE A 48 6.90 -13.94 6.59
N GLN A 49 6.38 -12.92 7.27
CA GLN A 49 6.10 -12.95 8.70
C GLN A 49 5.22 -14.14 9.07
N LYS A 50 4.14 -14.38 8.32
CA LYS A 50 3.26 -15.54 8.53
C LYS A 50 3.97 -16.87 8.31
N ALA A 51 4.83 -16.96 7.29
CA ALA A 51 5.58 -18.17 7.01
C ALA A 51 6.61 -18.47 8.12
N LEU A 52 7.30 -17.46 8.62
CA LEU A 52 8.21 -17.57 9.77
C LEU A 52 7.47 -17.94 11.04
N ASP A 53 6.29 -17.36 11.29
CA ASP A 53 5.45 -17.69 12.45
C ASP A 53 4.96 -19.15 12.44
N ALA A 54 4.75 -19.72 11.24
CA ALA A 54 4.40 -21.13 11.08
C ALA A 54 5.63 -22.02 11.28
N ALA A 55 6.75 -21.68 10.65
CA ALA A 55 8.02 -22.39 10.78
C ALA A 55 8.51 -22.43 12.24
N ALA A 56 8.33 -21.35 13.00
CA ALA A 56 8.75 -21.26 14.39
C ALA A 56 7.92 -22.08 15.40
N LYS A 57 6.98 -22.90 14.91
CA LYS A 57 6.23 -23.88 15.70
C LYS A 57 6.74 -25.30 15.48
N GLU A 58 7.62 -25.49 14.50
CA GLU A 58 8.29 -26.77 14.29
C GLU A 58 9.39 -26.95 15.34
N ARG A 59 9.76 -28.21 15.61
CA ARG A 59 10.75 -28.56 16.64
C ARG A 59 12.08 -27.88 16.33
N ASP A 60 12.72 -27.33 17.37
CA ASP A 60 14.05 -26.71 17.30
C ASP A 60 14.13 -25.48 16.36
N CYS A 61 13.00 -24.80 16.12
CA CYS A 61 12.86 -23.64 15.22
C CYS A 61 12.35 -22.37 15.92
N GLU A 62 12.26 -22.35 17.25
CA GLU A 62 11.69 -21.27 18.05
C GLU A 62 12.40 -19.93 17.83
N ASP A 63 13.70 -19.98 17.56
CA ASP A 63 14.57 -18.83 17.25
C ASP A 63 14.08 -18.01 16.06
N LEU A 64 13.33 -18.61 15.13
CA LEU A 64 12.73 -17.88 14.01
C LEU A 64 11.77 -16.78 14.48
N LYS A 65 11.14 -16.92 15.67
CA LYS A 65 10.35 -15.82 16.27
C LYS A 65 11.22 -14.64 16.66
N LEU A 66 12.43 -14.91 17.17
CA LEU A 66 13.40 -13.90 17.58
C LEU A 66 14.05 -13.22 16.37
N TRP A 67 14.33 -13.97 15.29
CA TRP A 67 14.98 -13.45 14.09
C TRP A 67 14.02 -12.70 13.16
N ARG A 68 12.72 -13.01 13.22
CA ARG A 68 11.68 -12.44 12.34
C ARG A 68 11.72 -10.92 12.20
N PRO A 69 11.87 -10.09 13.27
CA PRO A 69 11.99 -8.64 13.10
C PRO A 69 13.19 -8.23 12.23
N ALA A 70 14.35 -8.86 12.43
CA ALA A 70 15.55 -8.58 11.63
C ALA A 70 15.37 -9.01 10.17
N ILE A 71 14.78 -10.18 9.92
CA ILE A 71 14.48 -10.68 8.56
C ILE A 71 13.53 -9.74 7.81
N ILE A 72 12.48 -9.25 8.48
CA ILE A 72 11.55 -8.30 7.87
C ILE A 72 12.23 -6.94 7.63
N ASN A 73 13.07 -6.47 8.55
CA ASN A 73 13.85 -5.25 8.32
C ASN A 73 14.82 -5.42 7.14
N HIS A 74 15.44 -6.60 6.99
CA HIS A 74 16.31 -6.92 5.86
C HIS A 74 15.57 -6.82 4.53
N LEU A 75 14.32 -7.29 4.45
CA LEU A 75 13.46 -7.11 3.27
C LEU A 75 13.31 -5.63 2.88
N TYR A 76 13.02 -4.75 3.85
CA TYR A 76 12.91 -3.32 3.59
C TYR A 76 14.26 -2.71 3.20
N TRP A 77 15.36 -3.14 3.83
CA TRP A 77 16.70 -2.71 3.46
C TRP A 77 17.09 -3.15 2.06
N THR A 78 16.78 -4.38 1.64
CA THR A 78 16.99 -4.87 0.26
C THR A 78 16.35 -3.92 -0.75
N ALA A 79 15.10 -3.52 -0.52
CA ALA A 79 14.39 -2.60 -1.41
C ALA A 79 14.99 -1.18 -1.35
N ALA A 80 15.13 -0.61 -0.16
CA ALA A 80 15.55 0.78 0.03
C ALA A 80 17.02 1.03 -0.36
N SER A 81 17.89 0.04 -0.21
CA SER A 81 19.29 0.12 -0.60
C SER A 81 19.52 -0.16 -2.08
N THR A 82 18.48 -0.48 -2.85
CA THR A 82 18.55 -0.77 -4.30
C THR A 82 17.69 0.25 -5.07
N PRO A 83 18.05 1.54 -5.08
CA PRO A 83 17.21 2.61 -5.63
C PRO A 83 16.94 2.47 -7.13
N THR A 84 17.81 1.75 -7.86
CA THR A 84 17.64 1.40 -9.28
C THR A 84 16.48 0.44 -9.51
N GLY A 85 16.12 -0.35 -8.50
CA GLY A 85 15.20 -1.46 -8.64
C GLY A 85 15.80 -2.66 -9.37
N ASP A 86 17.12 -2.81 -9.39
CA ASP A 86 17.79 -3.90 -10.10
C ASP A 86 17.39 -5.28 -9.53
N PRO A 87 16.79 -6.17 -10.34
CA PRO A 87 16.32 -7.46 -9.87
C PRO A 87 17.40 -8.37 -9.31
N ASP A 88 18.60 -8.38 -9.91
CA ASP A 88 19.68 -9.29 -9.52
C ASP A 88 20.35 -8.81 -8.23
N GLU A 89 20.51 -7.50 -8.06
CA GLU A 89 20.96 -6.90 -6.80
C GLU A 89 19.95 -7.12 -5.66
N MET A 90 18.64 -6.99 -5.93
CA MET A 90 17.60 -7.29 -4.93
C MET A 90 17.63 -8.75 -4.47
N GLU A 91 17.75 -9.68 -5.41
CA GLU A 91 17.87 -11.10 -5.10
C GLU A 91 19.15 -11.41 -4.32
N ALA A 92 20.29 -10.89 -4.76
CA ALA A 92 21.59 -11.11 -4.12
C ALA A 92 21.61 -10.59 -2.69
N LYS A 93 21.12 -9.37 -2.45
CA LYS A 93 20.98 -8.80 -1.11
C LYS A 93 20.01 -9.59 -0.25
N TRP A 94 18.90 -10.09 -0.79
CA TRP A 94 17.99 -10.92 0.01
C TRP A 94 18.62 -12.26 0.40
N GLN A 95 19.29 -12.92 -0.54
CA GLN A 95 19.96 -14.20 -0.31
C GLN A 95 21.15 -14.08 0.65
N SER A 96 21.83 -12.92 0.69
CA SER A 96 22.94 -12.71 1.64
C SER A 96 22.54 -12.89 3.10
N MET A 97 21.27 -12.68 3.45
CA MET A 97 20.76 -12.95 4.80
C MET A 97 20.79 -14.45 5.15
N ILE A 98 20.52 -15.32 4.16
CA ILE A 98 20.56 -16.77 4.36
C ILE A 98 22.00 -17.21 4.65
N ASN A 99 22.96 -16.66 3.90
CA ASN A 99 24.39 -16.88 4.10
C ASN A 99 24.84 -16.35 5.46
N HIS A 100 24.46 -15.11 5.80
CA HIS A 100 24.82 -14.45 7.05
C HIS A 100 24.37 -15.24 8.28
N VAL A 101 23.17 -15.83 8.27
CA VAL A 101 22.70 -16.67 9.38
C VAL A 101 23.55 -17.93 9.58
N GLN A 102 24.24 -18.38 8.53
CA GLN A 102 25.18 -19.50 8.56
C GLN A 102 26.64 -19.04 8.74
N ASP A 103 26.85 -17.76 9.06
CA ASP A 103 28.15 -17.11 9.21
C ASP A 103 29.00 -17.12 7.92
N ILE A 104 28.34 -17.14 6.76
CA ILE A 104 28.96 -17.02 5.43
C ILE A 104 28.84 -15.56 4.99
N HIS A 105 29.98 -14.88 4.80
CA HIS A 105 30.02 -13.45 4.48
C HIS A 105 30.61 -13.13 3.10
N GLU A 106 31.18 -14.12 2.43
CA GLU A 106 31.62 -14.01 1.03
C GLU A 106 30.63 -14.74 0.14
N HIS A 107 30.19 -14.09 -0.94
CA HIS A 107 29.17 -14.62 -1.84
C HIS A 107 29.71 -14.77 -3.25
N SER A 108 29.26 -15.81 -3.94
CA SER A 108 29.56 -16.03 -5.35
C SER A 108 28.77 -15.11 -6.30
N THR A 109 27.80 -14.36 -5.79
CA THR A 109 26.91 -13.52 -6.59
C THR A 109 27.54 -12.14 -6.89
N PRO A 110 27.82 -11.80 -8.16
CA PRO A 110 28.53 -10.55 -8.51
C PRO A 110 27.79 -9.28 -8.10
N ALA A 111 26.45 -9.32 -8.05
CA ALA A 111 25.63 -8.16 -7.71
C ALA A 111 25.72 -7.76 -6.22
N PHE A 112 26.18 -8.65 -5.33
CA PHE A 112 26.39 -8.36 -3.91
C PHE A 112 27.38 -9.37 -3.30
N THR A 113 28.69 -9.09 -3.47
CA THR A 113 29.77 -10.06 -3.25
C THR A 113 30.12 -10.33 -1.78
N SER A 114 29.72 -9.46 -0.86
CA SER A 114 30.02 -9.63 0.56
C SER A 114 28.91 -9.08 1.47
N CYS A 115 28.80 -9.66 2.66
CA CYS A 115 27.83 -9.23 3.66
C CYS A 115 28.17 -7.83 4.20
N ALA A 116 27.14 -7.02 4.47
CA ALA A 116 27.31 -5.69 5.05
C ALA A 116 27.43 -5.69 6.59
N HIS A 117 27.46 -6.88 7.20
CA HIS A 117 27.57 -7.06 8.65
C HIS A 117 28.91 -7.71 8.99
N PRO A 118 29.45 -7.46 10.21
CA PRO A 118 30.59 -8.21 10.71
C PRO A 118 30.23 -9.70 10.92
N PRO A 119 31.25 -10.57 11.08
CA PRO A 119 31.08 -11.95 11.53
C PRO A 119 30.21 -12.07 12.78
N LEU A 120 29.45 -13.15 12.88
CA LEU A 120 28.62 -13.39 14.05
C LEU A 120 29.49 -13.68 15.28
N GLU A 121 29.13 -13.08 16.41
CA GLU A 121 29.74 -13.41 17.70
C GLU A 121 29.05 -14.62 18.32
N GLY A 122 29.83 -15.59 18.79
CA GLY A 122 29.34 -16.78 19.51
C GLY A 122 29.34 -18.06 18.67
N GLU A 123 28.54 -19.05 19.09
CA GLU A 123 28.45 -20.34 18.40
C GLU A 123 27.80 -20.21 17.03
N THR A 124 28.38 -20.89 16.04
CA THR A 124 27.84 -20.92 14.68
C THR A 124 26.45 -21.56 14.67
N ARG A 125 25.53 -20.93 13.93
CA ARG A 125 24.16 -21.44 13.71
C ARG A 125 24.05 -22.26 12.44
N SER A 126 25.19 -22.51 11.78
CA SER A 126 25.26 -23.27 10.54
C SER A 126 24.70 -24.67 10.72
N GLY A 127 23.86 -25.10 9.77
CA GLY A 127 23.19 -26.40 9.83
C GLY A 127 22.12 -26.56 10.92
N SER A 128 21.80 -25.52 11.69
CA SER A 128 20.72 -25.60 12.68
C SER A 128 19.35 -25.84 12.00
N PRO A 129 18.40 -26.51 12.67
CA PRO A 129 17.04 -26.67 12.14
C PRO A 129 16.38 -25.33 11.80
N ALA A 130 16.57 -24.31 12.65
CA ALA A 130 16.10 -22.96 12.41
C ALA A 130 16.72 -22.32 11.14
N ALA A 131 18.03 -22.44 10.92
CA ALA A 131 18.71 -21.90 9.73
C ALA A 131 18.23 -22.60 8.45
N THR A 132 18.15 -23.93 8.46
CA THR A 132 17.65 -24.73 7.34
C THR A 132 16.20 -24.37 7.02
N LYS A 133 15.38 -24.17 8.04
CA LYS A 133 13.99 -23.79 7.87
C LYS A 133 13.83 -22.37 7.35
N LEU A 134 14.65 -21.42 7.82
CA LEU A 134 14.72 -20.07 7.26
C LEU A 134 15.02 -20.12 5.76
N GLU A 135 16.05 -20.86 5.36
CA GLU A 135 16.41 -21.04 3.96
C GLU A 135 15.24 -21.59 3.15
N SER A 136 14.55 -22.63 3.64
CA SER A 136 13.38 -23.20 2.97
C SER A 136 12.23 -22.21 2.76
N VAL A 137 12.11 -21.18 3.62
CA VAL A 137 11.10 -20.12 3.51
C VAL A 137 11.57 -19.00 2.59
N ALA A 138 12.81 -18.56 2.76
CA ALA A 138 13.42 -17.39 2.13
C ALA A 138 13.85 -17.66 0.68
N ALA A 139 14.31 -18.87 0.37
CA ALA A 139 14.78 -19.28 -0.97
C ALA A 139 13.66 -19.82 -1.87
N ARG A 140 12.38 -19.78 -1.43
CA ARG A 140 11.27 -20.25 -2.28
C ARG A 140 11.24 -19.46 -3.58
N LYS A 141 11.32 -20.17 -4.72
CA LYS A 141 11.34 -19.58 -6.07
C LYS A 141 10.28 -18.50 -6.30
N ALA A 142 9.05 -18.73 -5.83
CA ALA A 142 7.96 -17.76 -5.95
C ALA A 142 8.22 -16.48 -5.14
N LEU A 143 8.76 -16.61 -3.92
CA LEU A 143 9.13 -15.46 -3.09
C LEU A 143 10.27 -14.68 -3.72
N VAL A 144 11.35 -15.37 -4.13
CA VAL A 144 12.51 -14.73 -4.77
C VAL A 144 12.09 -13.95 -6.02
N LYS A 145 11.16 -14.49 -6.82
CA LYS A 145 10.56 -13.75 -7.93
C LYS A 145 9.85 -12.45 -7.50
N ASP A 146 9.16 -12.45 -6.36
CA ASP A 146 8.56 -11.22 -5.82
C ASP A 146 9.63 -10.26 -5.27
N ILE A 147 10.70 -10.79 -4.65
CA ILE A 147 11.84 -10.01 -4.13
C ILE A 147 12.50 -9.20 -5.24
N ARG A 148 12.69 -9.81 -6.41
CA ARG A 148 13.18 -9.17 -7.64
C ARG A 148 12.31 -8.00 -8.14
N GLN A 149 11.13 -7.81 -7.57
CA GLN A 149 10.15 -6.78 -7.95
C GLN A 149 9.74 -5.91 -6.76
N LEU A 150 10.53 -5.83 -5.69
CA LEU A 150 10.20 -4.96 -4.55
C LEU A 150 10.21 -3.50 -4.98
N SER A 151 9.25 -2.71 -4.52
CA SER A 151 9.27 -1.26 -4.75
C SER A 151 10.41 -0.60 -3.97
N PRO A 152 11.38 0.08 -4.63
CA PRO A 152 12.52 0.69 -3.96
C PRO A 152 12.20 2.07 -3.35
N GLN A 153 11.18 2.76 -3.85
CA GLN A 153 11.02 4.21 -3.64
C GLN A 153 9.68 4.59 -2.98
N HIS A 154 8.59 3.88 -3.29
CA HIS A 154 7.26 4.28 -2.84
C HIS A 154 6.51 3.10 -2.22
N GLN A 155 5.87 3.35 -1.08
CA GLN A 155 5.01 2.40 -0.38
C GLN A 155 3.57 2.90 -0.44
N THR A 156 2.58 2.00 -0.45
CA THR A 156 1.17 2.38 -0.59
C THR A 156 0.54 2.98 0.68
N PHE A 157 1.27 3.05 1.79
CA PHE A 157 0.75 3.58 3.06
C PHE A 157 0.09 4.96 2.94
N SER A 158 0.68 5.88 2.16
CA SER A 158 0.11 7.22 1.96
C SER A 158 -1.25 7.17 1.26
N LEU A 159 -1.39 6.24 0.31
CA LEU A 159 -2.64 5.99 -0.41
C LEU A 159 -3.70 5.37 0.53
N GLU A 160 -3.32 4.43 1.38
CA GLU A 160 -4.22 3.86 2.41
C GLU A 160 -4.72 4.94 3.39
N ALA A 161 -3.83 5.85 3.79
CA ALA A 161 -4.18 6.99 4.64
C ALA A 161 -5.16 7.93 3.92
N TYR A 162 -4.97 8.18 2.62
CA TYR A 162 -5.91 8.95 1.82
C TYR A 162 -7.27 8.27 1.69
N HIS A 163 -7.32 6.97 1.40
CA HIS A 163 -8.57 6.22 1.35
C HIS A 163 -9.32 6.23 2.68
N SER A 164 -8.59 6.11 3.79
CA SER A 164 -9.18 6.23 5.12
C SER A 164 -9.74 7.64 5.37
N LEU A 165 -9.04 8.68 4.90
CA LEU A 165 -9.51 10.05 5.00
C LEU A 165 -10.78 10.30 4.18
N ILE A 166 -10.89 9.74 2.98
CA ILE A 166 -12.11 9.84 2.15
C ILE A 166 -13.33 9.39 2.96
N LEU A 167 -13.22 8.34 3.77
CA LEU A 167 -14.33 7.85 4.59
C LEU A 167 -14.80 8.85 5.67
N HIS A 168 -13.96 9.80 6.08
CA HIS A 168 -14.37 10.89 6.97
C HIS A 168 -15.20 11.95 6.24
N PHE A 169 -14.90 12.21 4.96
CA PHE A 169 -15.61 13.22 4.17
C PHE A 169 -16.87 12.65 3.47
N ALA A 170 -16.78 11.42 2.97
CA ALA A 170 -17.84 10.70 2.27
C ALA A 170 -17.99 9.27 2.84
N PRO A 171 -18.67 9.11 3.99
CA PRO A 171 -18.91 7.81 4.59
C PRO A 171 -19.75 6.88 3.69
N LYS A 172 -19.40 5.60 3.64
CA LYS A 172 -20.10 4.58 2.82
C LYS A 172 -21.56 4.35 3.19
N HIS A 173 -21.95 4.65 4.44
CA HIS A 173 -23.31 4.43 4.95
C HIS A 173 -24.27 5.57 4.60
N THR A 174 -23.79 6.64 3.96
CA THR A 174 -24.59 7.79 3.59
C THR A 174 -24.66 7.89 2.07
N GLY A 175 -25.88 7.93 1.52
CA GLY A 175 -26.11 8.22 0.11
C GLY A 175 -25.89 9.71 -0.15
N PHE A 176 -25.09 10.04 -1.16
CA PHE A 176 -24.87 11.41 -1.60
C PHE A 176 -25.37 11.59 -3.03
N SER A 177 -25.88 12.79 -3.35
CA SER A 177 -26.07 13.20 -4.74
C SER A 177 -24.71 13.25 -5.46
N PHE A 178 -24.72 13.30 -6.80
CA PHE A 178 -23.49 13.42 -7.59
C PHE A 178 -22.62 14.58 -7.13
N LEU A 179 -23.18 15.80 -7.08
CA LEU A 179 -22.44 16.98 -6.58
C LEU A 179 -22.02 16.83 -5.12
N GLY A 180 -22.85 16.20 -4.29
CA GLY A 180 -22.55 15.95 -2.89
C GLY A 180 -21.33 15.05 -2.72
N MET A 181 -21.21 13.99 -3.52
CA MET A 181 -20.04 13.11 -3.54
C MET A 181 -18.83 13.83 -4.12
N TYR A 182 -19.00 14.47 -5.29
CA TYR A 182 -17.93 15.15 -6.01
C TYR A 182 -17.24 16.22 -5.14
N SER A 183 -18.02 17.12 -4.54
CA SER A 183 -17.49 18.17 -3.65
C SER A 183 -16.77 17.60 -2.42
N ARG A 184 -17.29 16.54 -1.79
CA ARG A 184 -16.66 15.88 -0.64
C ARG A 184 -15.33 15.22 -0.99
N LEU A 185 -15.23 14.59 -2.16
CA LEU A 185 -13.98 14.01 -2.65
C LEU A 185 -12.94 15.09 -2.94
N LEU A 186 -13.34 16.22 -3.53
CA LEU A 186 -12.45 17.38 -3.71
C LEU A 186 -11.96 17.94 -2.37
N LEU A 187 -12.85 18.07 -1.37
CA LEU A 187 -12.47 18.50 -0.02
C LEU A 187 -11.52 17.52 0.67
N ALA A 188 -11.73 16.21 0.50
CA ALA A 188 -10.83 15.19 1.00
C ALA A 188 -9.44 15.31 0.36
N ALA A 189 -9.38 15.55 -0.96
CA ALA A 189 -8.12 15.76 -1.69
C ALA A 189 -7.40 17.03 -1.20
N LEU A 190 -8.10 18.16 -1.06
CA LEU A 190 -7.53 19.41 -0.53
C LEU A 190 -7.03 19.24 0.90
N HIS A 191 -7.81 18.55 1.75
CA HIS A 191 -7.40 18.25 3.11
C HIS A 191 -6.14 17.38 3.13
N PHE A 192 -6.10 16.33 2.30
CA PHE A 192 -4.95 15.44 2.20
C PHE A 192 -3.70 16.19 1.74
N ASN A 193 -3.81 16.98 0.67
CA ASN A 193 -2.68 17.76 0.14
C ASN A 193 -2.16 18.77 1.17
N SER A 194 -3.07 19.38 1.94
CA SER A 194 -2.71 20.34 2.99
C SER A 194 -2.12 19.68 4.25
N ASN A 195 -2.43 18.40 4.52
CA ASN A 195 -2.18 17.78 5.83
C ASN A 195 -1.41 16.44 5.82
N GLY A 196 -1.19 15.83 4.66
CA GLY A 196 -0.56 14.51 4.51
C GLY A 196 0.91 14.51 4.94
N ASN A 197 1.64 15.56 4.56
CA ASN A 197 3.08 15.70 4.80
C ASN A 197 3.43 16.74 5.87
N ARG A 198 2.56 16.93 6.88
CA ARG A 198 2.86 17.84 8.00
C ARG A 198 4.17 17.48 8.69
N ASP A 199 4.97 18.50 8.97
CA ASP A 199 6.21 18.38 9.72
C ASP A 199 5.98 17.73 11.09
N VAL A 200 7.05 17.13 11.63
CA VAL A 200 7.11 16.72 13.02
C VAL A 200 7.02 17.95 13.92
N ALA A 201 6.15 17.88 14.93
CA ALA A 201 6.03 18.88 15.96
C ALA A 201 7.31 18.90 16.80
N ARG A 202 7.75 20.10 17.19
CA ARG A 202 8.95 20.30 18.01
C ARG A 202 8.60 20.89 19.37
N THR A 203 9.44 20.66 20.38
CA THR A 203 9.38 21.33 21.68
C THR A 203 9.81 22.80 21.55
N SER A 204 9.69 23.59 22.61
CA SER A 204 10.24 24.96 22.67
C SER A 204 11.74 25.00 22.44
N GLU A 205 12.45 23.92 22.76
CA GLU A 205 13.90 23.76 22.60
C GLU A 205 14.28 23.21 21.20
N GLY A 206 13.29 22.99 20.32
CA GLY A 206 13.53 22.52 18.95
C GLY A 206 13.60 21.01 18.77
N GLU A 207 13.43 20.21 19.83
CA GLU A 207 13.49 18.76 19.76
C GLU A 207 12.25 18.14 19.12
N ALA A 208 12.42 17.10 18.29
CA ALA A 208 11.32 16.40 17.64
C ALA A 208 10.47 15.63 18.67
N ARG A 209 9.14 15.77 18.59
CA ARG A 209 8.20 15.10 19.49
C ARG A 209 7.77 13.75 18.96
N TYR A 210 7.77 12.75 19.84
CA TYR A 210 7.36 11.38 19.53
C TYR A 210 6.30 10.87 20.50
N ALA A 211 5.51 9.90 20.05
CA ALA A 211 4.56 9.15 20.87
C ALA A 211 4.83 7.65 20.74
N VAL A 212 4.76 6.94 21.86
CA VAL A 212 4.78 5.48 21.88
C VAL A 212 3.36 4.97 21.64
N ARG A 213 3.20 4.04 20.72
CA ARG A 213 1.92 3.32 20.49
C ARG A 213 2.12 1.83 20.65
N TYR A 214 1.03 1.14 21.00
CA TYR A 214 0.97 -0.31 21.17
C TYR A 214 -0.05 -0.91 20.19
N PRO A 215 0.33 -1.11 18.91
CA PRO A 215 -0.57 -1.65 17.92
C PRO A 215 -0.97 -3.08 18.27
N ARG A 216 -2.26 -3.40 18.15
CA ARG A 216 -2.81 -4.74 18.46
C ARG A 216 -2.02 -5.87 17.79
N PHE A 217 -1.57 -5.67 16.55
CA PHE A 217 -0.83 -6.69 15.81
C PHE A 217 0.57 -6.99 16.37
N ARG A 218 1.14 -6.11 17.20
CA ARG A 218 2.44 -6.33 17.86
C ARG A 218 2.33 -7.09 19.19
N LYS A 219 1.12 -7.47 19.63
CA LYS A 219 0.89 -8.34 20.82
C LYS A 219 1.71 -7.92 22.05
N GLY A 220 1.62 -6.65 22.44
CA GLY A 220 2.38 -6.07 23.58
C GLY A 220 3.66 -5.33 23.17
N GLY A 221 4.15 -5.51 21.95
CA GLY A 221 5.23 -4.70 21.40
C GLY A 221 4.80 -3.26 21.08
N TRP A 222 5.77 -2.34 21.08
CA TRP A 222 5.54 -0.92 20.82
C TRP A 222 6.14 -0.46 19.49
N VAL A 223 5.74 0.75 19.09
CA VAL A 223 6.30 1.52 17.98
C VAL A 223 6.38 2.99 18.41
N VAL A 224 7.44 3.66 17.98
CA VAL A 224 7.61 5.10 18.17
C VAL A 224 7.14 5.78 16.89
N HIS A 225 6.25 6.77 17.04
CA HIS A 225 5.77 7.56 15.90
C HIS A 225 6.02 9.05 16.13
N PRO A 226 6.45 9.79 15.09
CA PRO A 226 6.56 11.24 15.17
C PRO A 226 5.17 11.86 15.35
N ILE A 227 5.05 12.80 16.28
CA ILE A 227 3.86 13.62 16.45
C ILE A 227 3.92 14.72 15.40
N LYS A 228 2.98 14.75 14.45
CA LYS A 228 2.92 15.82 13.43
C LYS A 228 2.35 17.12 14.00
N LYS A 229 2.74 18.27 13.45
CA LYS A 229 2.13 19.59 13.73
C LYS A 229 0.61 19.54 13.57
N LYS A 230 -0.13 20.46 14.19
CA LYS A 230 -1.61 20.53 14.06
C LYS A 230 -2.02 20.67 12.58
N PRO A 231 -3.18 20.12 12.18
CA PRO A 231 -3.67 20.25 10.82
C PRO A 231 -3.97 21.71 10.47
N SER A 232 -3.74 22.06 9.20
CA SER A 232 -4.14 23.34 8.61
C SER A 232 -5.49 23.20 7.91
N TYR A 233 -6.30 24.24 8.05
CA TYR A 233 -7.59 24.39 7.40
C TYR A 233 -7.66 25.63 6.50
N GLY A 234 -6.51 26.22 6.17
CA GLY A 234 -6.47 27.43 5.31
C GLY A 234 -7.17 27.23 3.97
N TYR A 235 -7.10 26.02 3.39
CA TYR A 235 -7.85 25.68 2.18
C TYR A 235 -9.38 25.86 2.36
N ALA A 236 -9.92 25.51 3.53
CA ALA A 236 -11.34 25.64 3.82
C ALA A 236 -11.73 27.10 4.01
N THR A 237 -10.90 27.89 4.70
CA THR A 237 -11.09 29.34 4.83
C THR A 237 -11.11 30.01 3.46
N ASN A 238 -10.13 29.70 2.60
CA ASN A 238 -10.06 30.27 1.25
C ASN A 238 -11.29 29.90 0.41
N LEU A 239 -11.76 28.65 0.49
CA LEU A 239 -12.99 28.23 -0.20
C LEU A 239 -14.22 29.01 0.28
N MET A 240 -14.36 29.22 1.58
CA MET A 240 -15.49 29.98 2.13
C MET A 240 -15.45 31.44 1.70
N VAL A 241 -14.26 32.06 1.68
CA VAL A 241 -14.07 33.43 1.19
C VAL A 241 -14.44 33.52 -0.28
N SER A 242 -13.88 32.65 -1.13
CA SER A 242 -14.19 32.64 -2.57
C SER A 242 -15.68 32.40 -2.83
N LEU A 243 -16.34 31.54 -2.06
CA LEU A 243 -17.79 31.33 -2.18
C LEU A 243 -18.57 32.61 -1.90
N VAL A 244 -18.23 33.34 -0.82
CA VAL A 244 -18.89 34.60 -0.47
C VAL A 244 -18.63 35.66 -1.53
N GLU A 245 -17.40 35.80 -2.01
CA GLU A 245 -17.03 36.74 -3.06
C GLU A 245 -17.79 36.48 -4.36
N GLU A 246 -17.83 35.23 -4.83
CA GLU A 246 -18.58 34.86 -6.04
C GLU A 246 -20.09 35.04 -5.86
N TYR A 247 -20.62 34.74 -4.67
CA TYR A 247 -22.03 34.96 -4.38
C TYR A 247 -22.39 36.45 -4.38
N CYS A 248 -21.53 37.31 -3.83
CA CYS A 248 -21.73 38.75 -3.87
C CYS A 248 -21.65 39.32 -5.30
N LYS A 249 -20.86 38.72 -6.18
CA LYS A 249 -20.80 39.11 -7.61
C LYS A 249 -22.08 38.73 -8.35
N SER A 250 -22.49 37.47 -8.27
CA SER A 250 -23.73 36.99 -8.90
C SER A 250 -24.19 35.65 -8.30
N PRO A 251 -25.26 35.65 -7.48
CA PRO A 251 -25.87 34.41 -7.02
C PRO A 251 -26.38 33.53 -8.16
N GLN A 252 -26.84 34.15 -9.25
CA GLN A 252 -27.36 33.45 -10.42
C GLN A 252 -26.25 32.68 -11.16
N ALA A 253 -25.07 33.30 -11.35
CA ALA A 253 -23.94 32.63 -12.01
C ALA A 253 -23.47 31.39 -11.24
N LEU A 254 -23.51 31.42 -9.90
CA LEU A 254 -23.23 30.26 -9.07
C LEU A 254 -24.28 29.14 -9.24
N GLN A 255 -25.57 29.49 -9.31
CA GLN A 255 -26.63 28.51 -9.57
C GLN A 255 -26.47 27.86 -10.94
N GLU A 256 -26.18 28.66 -11.98
CA GLU A 256 -25.93 28.17 -13.33
C GLU A 256 -24.71 27.25 -13.37
N SER A 257 -23.61 27.63 -12.72
CA SER A 257 -22.41 26.79 -12.61
C SER A 257 -22.70 25.46 -11.91
N SER A 258 -23.50 25.48 -10.83
CA SER A 258 -23.93 24.27 -10.13
C SER A 258 -24.84 23.40 -10.99
N ALA A 259 -25.69 23.99 -11.82
CA ALA A 259 -26.56 23.26 -12.74
C ALA A 259 -25.75 22.58 -13.85
N VAL A 260 -24.76 23.29 -14.43
CA VAL A 260 -23.84 22.73 -15.43
C VAL A 260 -23.09 21.53 -14.85
N LEU A 261 -22.49 21.67 -13.67
CA LEU A 261 -21.80 20.56 -13.00
C LEU A 261 -22.74 19.38 -12.70
N SER A 262 -23.99 19.65 -12.30
CA SER A 262 -24.99 18.60 -12.06
C SER A 262 -25.34 17.85 -13.34
N SER A 263 -25.42 18.54 -14.48
CA SER A 263 -25.76 17.94 -15.77
C SER A 263 -24.66 17.02 -16.30
N ALA A 264 -23.42 17.21 -15.85
CA ALA A 264 -22.28 16.34 -16.16
C ALA A 264 -22.25 15.03 -15.34
N ALA A 265 -23.27 14.75 -14.51
CA ALA A 265 -23.32 13.52 -13.73
C ALA A 265 -23.31 12.29 -14.66
N PRO A 266 -22.39 11.33 -14.45
CA PRO A 266 -22.37 10.11 -15.26
C PRO A 266 -23.63 9.28 -14.99
N PRO A 267 -24.10 8.52 -15.99
CA PRO A 267 -25.20 7.59 -15.77
C PRO A 267 -24.81 6.54 -14.72
N PRO A 268 -25.78 5.97 -13.98
CA PRO A 268 -25.51 4.85 -13.08
C PRO A 268 -24.73 3.73 -13.79
N LEU A 269 -23.79 3.08 -13.10
CA LEU A 269 -22.98 1.98 -13.66
C LEU A 269 -23.82 0.84 -14.25
N THR A 270 -25.07 0.69 -13.78
CA THR A 270 -26.01 -0.33 -14.24
C THR A 270 -26.80 0.08 -15.48
N SER A 271 -26.57 1.27 -16.02
CA SER A 271 -27.32 1.80 -17.18
C SER A 271 -27.04 1.03 -18.46
N SER A 272 -25.83 0.50 -18.61
CA SER A 272 -25.42 -0.35 -19.75
C SER A 272 -25.81 -1.82 -19.59
N LEU A 273 -26.32 -2.23 -18.42
CA LEU A 273 -26.68 -3.61 -18.16
C LEU A 273 -28.10 -3.88 -18.66
N GLN A 274 -28.30 -5.05 -19.26
CA GLN A 274 -29.63 -5.53 -19.59
C GLN A 274 -30.43 -5.72 -18.29
N LYS A 275 -31.53 -4.99 -18.17
CA LYS A 275 -32.41 -5.06 -17.00
C LYS A 275 -33.50 -6.09 -17.27
N VAL A 276 -33.70 -6.97 -16.29
CA VAL A 276 -34.81 -7.92 -16.27
C VAL A 276 -36.03 -7.21 -15.67
N ALA A 277 -37.22 -7.54 -16.16
CA ALA A 277 -38.46 -7.01 -15.59
C ALA A 277 -38.60 -7.43 -14.11
N LYS A 278 -39.19 -6.56 -13.28
CA LYS A 278 -39.34 -6.83 -11.84
C LYS A 278 -40.04 -8.17 -11.59
N ASP A 279 -41.12 -8.44 -12.32
CA ASP A 279 -41.94 -9.65 -12.11
C ASP A 279 -41.18 -10.92 -12.49
N GLU A 280 -40.36 -10.88 -13.55
CA GLU A 280 -39.48 -11.98 -13.92
C GLU A 280 -38.38 -12.19 -12.87
N ALA A 281 -37.75 -11.12 -12.39
CA ALA A 281 -36.73 -11.19 -11.35
C ALA A 281 -37.28 -11.75 -10.02
N VAL A 282 -38.49 -11.36 -9.63
CA VAL A 282 -39.20 -11.89 -8.45
C VAL A 282 -39.55 -13.36 -8.65
N SER A 283 -40.05 -13.74 -9.83
CA SER A 283 -40.38 -15.14 -10.14
C SER A 283 -39.14 -16.05 -10.07
N LEU A 284 -38.01 -15.62 -10.63
CA LEU A 284 -36.73 -16.33 -10.54
C LEU A 284 -36.22 -16.44 -9.10
N HIS A 285 -36.38 -15.39 -8.29
CA HIS A 285 -36.00 -15.39 -6.88
C HIS A 285 -36.83 -16.41 -6.08
N LEU A 286 -38.16 -16.35 -6.20
CA LEU A 286 -39.07 -17.27 -5.52
C LEU A 286 -38.84 -18.73 -5.95
N ALA A 287 -38.63 -18.97 -7.26
CA ALA A 287 -38.32 -20.30 -7.80
C ALA A 287 -36.97 -20.86 -7.30
N ARG A 288 -35.99 -20.01 -6.97
CA ARG A 288 -34.74 -20.45 -6.33
C ARG A 288 -34.95 -20.81 -4.86
N HIS A 289 -35.79 -20.07 -4.15
CA HIS A 289 -36.05 -20.33 -2.73
C HIS A 289 -36.97 -21.53 -2.48
N SER A 290 -37.90 -21.83 -3.39
CA SER A 290 -38.74 -23.03 -3.28
C SER A 290 -37.97 -24.34 -3.48
N ARG A 291 -36.79 -24.31 -4.12
CA ARG A 291 -35.92 -25.48 -4.30
C ARG A 291 -35.20 -25.94 -3.01
N PHE A 292 -35.25 -25.16 -1.94
CA PHE A 292 -34.60 -25.48 -0.66
C PHE A 292 -35.59 -25.78 0.47
N ASN A 293 -36.90 -25.80 0.19
CA ASN A 293 -37.97 -26.11 1.15
C ASN A 293 -38.58 -27.50 0.91
N ILE A 294 -37.74 -28.53 0.69
CA ILE A 294 -38.16 -29.95 0.74
C ILE A 294 -37.59 -30.56 2.03
#